data_AF-A0AAN9V231-F1
#
_entry.id   AF-A0AAN9V231-F1
#
_cell.length_a   1.000
_cell.length_b   1.000
_cell.length_c   1.000
_cell.angle_alpha   90.00
_cell.angle_beta   90.00
_cell.angle_gamma   90.00
#
_symmetry.space_group_name_H-M   'P 1'
#
loop_
_entity.id
_entity.type
_entity.pdbx_description
1 polymer ?
#
loop_
_entity_poly.entity_id
_entity_poly.type
_entity_poly.pdbx_seq_one_letter_code
_entity_poly.pdbx_strand_id
1 'polypeptide(L)'
;MATALSYVSIAYIVAAVFAVIELILTAYTLTQIAQTVASGTHRAFGYWGYSSPRVSFMLFNSVWTLLVLLYVALTPLYMASLHHKLAATVLTTITAIFWFAGSIALAVVSGGGVVAAAVAFGFFLWAIFTGLAALDLLETRRGGGVKTGPAANPGV
;
A
#
# COMPACT_ATOMS: atom_id res chain seq x y z
N MET A 1 -5.72 23.43 8.60
CA MET A 1 -4.86 22.81 7.55
C MET A 1 -3.70 22.01 8.15
N ALA A 2 -3.13 22.39 9.30
CA ALA A 2 -2.07 21.63 9.97
C ALA A 2 -2.47 20.24 10.50
N THR A 3 -3.74 20.03 10.88
CA THR A 3 -4.23 18.76 11.43
C THR A 3 -4.35 17.65 10.38
N ALA A 4 -4.81 17.96 9.17
CA ALA A 4 -4.93 16.98 8.08
C ALA A 4 -3.55 16.41 7.65
N LEU A 5 -2.53 17.27 7.60
CA LEU A 5 -1.14 16.87 7.34
C LEU A 5 -0.57 15.96 8.43
N SER A 6 -0.99 16.15 9.69
CA SER A 6 -0.62 15.27 10.80
C SER A 6 -1.24 13.89 10.66
N TYR A 7 -2.54 13.79 10.32
CA TYR A 7 -3.22 12.51 10.14
C TYR A 7 -2.69 11.71 8.95
N VAL A 8 -2.40 12.37 7.82
CA VAL A 8 -1.83 11.72 6.63
C VAL A 8 -0.44 11.15 6.94
N SER A 9 0.40 11.91 7.65
CA SER A 9 1.71 11.44 8.09
C SER A 9 1.62 10.21 9.01
N ILE A 10 0.68 10.24 9.97
CA ILE A 10 0.43 9.10 10.86
C ILE A 10 -0.03 7.87 10.07
N ALA A 11 -0.93 8.05 9.10
CA ALA A 11 -1.41 6.97 8.25
C ALA A 11 -0.28 6.31 7.44
N TYR A 12 0.69 7.09 6.93
CA TYR A 12 1.87 6.53 6.28
C TYR A 12 2.76 5.72 7.22
N ILE A 13 2.94 6.16 8.46
CA ILE A 13 3.70 5.41 9.48
C ILE A 13 3.00 4.08 9.78
N VAL A 14 1.68 4.11 10.01
CA VAL A 14 0.89 2.89 10.26
C VAL A 14 0.95 1.95 9.06
N ALA A 15 0.82 2.47 7.83
CA ALA A 15 0.94 1.69 6.61
C ALA A 15 2.34 1.06 6.47
N ALA A 16 3.40 1.78 6.84
CA ALA A 16 4.77 1.24 6.82
C ALA A 16 4.91 0.06 7.79
N VAL A 17 4.40 0.19 9.01
CA VAL A 17 4.42 -0.88 10.01
C VAL A 17 3.67 -2.11 9.51
N PHE A 18 2.46 -1.91 8.96
CA PHE A 18 1.66 -3.03 8.43
C PHE A 18 2.33 -3.69 7.21
N ALA A 19 2.96 -2.91 6.33
CA ALA A 19 3.69 -3.46 5.17
C ALA A 19 4.91 -4.29 5.60
N VAL A 20 5.61 -3.88 6.67
CA VAL A 20 6.71 -4.68 7.25
C VAL A 20 6.19 -5.97 7.88
N ILE A 21 5.07 -5.91 8.61
CA ILE A 21 4.43 -7.10 9.19
C ILE A 21 4.07 -8.09 8.08
N GLU A 22 3.46 -7.63 6.98
CA GLU A 22 3.14 -8.45 5.82
C GLU A 22 4.38 -9.04 5.14
N LEU A 23 5.46 -8.26 5.02
CA LEU A 23 6.71 -8.75 4.47
C LEU A 23 7.27 -9.91 5.30
N ILE A 24 7.23 -9.80 6.63
CA ILE A 24 7.69 -10.85 7.54
C ILE A 24 6.79 -12.09 7.46
N LEU A 25 5.46 -11.91 7.47
CA LEU A 25 4.48 -13.01 7.37
C LEU A 25 4.65 -13.78 6.06
N THR A 26 4.74 -13.06 4.94
CA THR A 26 4.91 -13.66 3.61
C THR A 26 6.27 -14.36 3.48
N ALA A 27 7.36 -13.77 3.96
CA ALA A 27 8.67 -14.41 4.00
C ALA A 27 8.69 -15.68 4.88
N TYR A 28 7.99 -15.67 6.02
CA TYR A 28 7.85 -16.84 6.87
C TYR A 28 7.10 -17.97 6.15
N THR A 29 5.98 -17.66 5.47
CA THR A 29 5.23 -18.66 4.70
C THR A 29 6.06 -19.27 3.58
N LEU A 30 6.88 -18.48 2.87
CA LEU A 30 7.81 -18.98 1.86
C LEU A 30 8.88 -19.92 2.47
N THR A 31 9.40 -19.57 3.65
CA THR A 31 10.40 -20.38 4.35
C THR A 31 9.82 -21.73 4.77
N GLN A 32 8.58 -21.75 5.28
CA GLN A 32 7.86 -22.99 5.63
C GLN A 32 7.65 -23.88 4.39
N ILE A 33 7.26 -23.29 3.25
CA ILE A 33 7.09 -24.02 1.98
C ILE A 33 8.44 -24.63 1.55
N ALA A 34 9.52 -23.84 1.57
CA ALA A 34 10.86 -24.30 1.18
C ALA A 34 11.36 -25.46 2.05
N GLN A 35 11.16 -25.38 3.37
CA GLN A 35 11.53 -26.45 4.31
C GLN A 35 10.70 -27.72 4.10
N THR A 36 9.41 -27.60 3.75
CA THR A 36 8.52 -28.74 3.47
C THR A 36 8.96 -29.48 2.19
N VAL A 37 9.37 -28.73 1.16
CA VAL A 37 9.89 -29.30 -0.10
C VAL A 37 11.24 -30.00 0.12
N ALA A 38 12.14 -29.39 0.89
CA ALA A 38 13.47 -29.96 1.15
C ALA A 38 13.45 -31.22 2.04
N SER A 39 12.48 -31.31 2.97
CA SER A 39 12.37 -32.43 3.91
C SER A 39 11.55 -33.61 3.39
N GLY A 40 10.98 -33.53 2.18
CA GLY A 40 10.12 -34.57 1.58
C GLY A 40 8.86 -34.91 2.40
N THR A 41 8.64 -34.19 3.50
CA THR A 41 7.61 -34.50 4.49
C THR A 41 6.51 -33.48 4.34
N HIS A 42 5.37 -33.88 3.81
CA HIS A 42 4.19 -33.04 3.59
C HIS A 42 3.45 -32.75 4.90
N ARG A 43 4.13 -32.25 5.94
CA ARG A 43 3.48 -31.98 7.23
C ARG A 43 2.98 -30.52 7.25
N ALA A 44 1.69 -30.40 7.57
CA ALA A 44 0.92 -29.19 7.86
C ALA A 44 0.36 -28.34 6.70
N PHE A 45 0.95 -28.32 5.51
CA PHE A 45 0.37 -27.61 4.36
C PHE A 45 0.11 -28.58 3.20
N GLY A 46 -1.07 -29.19 3.21
CA GLY A 46 -1.49 -30.08 2.13
C GLY A 46 -1.31 -29.44 0.76
N TYR A 47 -0.59 -30.11 -0.14
CA TYR A 47 -0.60 -29.87 -1.58
C TYR A 47 -0.16 -28.47 -2.09
N TRP A 48 0.90 -27.86 -1.55
CA TRP A 48 1.50 -26.65 -2.14
C TRP A 48 3.00 -26.80 -2.50
N GLY A 49 3.34 -27.94 -3.09
CA GLY A 49 4.52 -27.98 -3.96
C GLY A 49 4.32 -26.95 -5.08
N TYR A 50 5.40 -26.25 -5.45
CA TYR A 50 5.46 -25.11 -6.37
C TYR A 50 5.08 -23.77 -5.74
N SER A 51 6.10 -22.90 -5.63
CA SER A 51 6.02 -21.44 -5.51
C SER A 51 4.62 -20.91 -5.81
N SER A 52 3.81 -20.64 -4.77
CA SER A 52 2.45 -20.14 -4.97
C SER A 52 2.58 -18.70 -5.47
N PRO A 53 2.24 -18.39 -6.75
CA PRO A 53 2.47 -17.06 -7.33
C PRO A 53 1.82 -15.93 -6.51
N ARG A 54 0.79 -16.28 -5.73
CA ARG A 54 0.09 -15.44 -4.76
C ARG A 54 1.01 -14.91 -3.65
N VAL A 55 1.85 -15.77 -3.06
CA VAL A 55 2.74 -15.38 -1.96
C VAL A 55 3.88 -14.51 -2.48
N SER A 56 4.41 -14.84 -3.66
CA SER A 56 5.39 -14.00 -4.36
C SER A 56 4.81 -12.63 -4.72
N PHE A 57 3.53 -12.56 -5.12
CA PHE A 57 2.85 -11.30 -5.36
C PHE A 57 2.71 -10.46 -4.08
N MET A 58 2.36 -11.07 -2.94
CA MET A 58 2.28 -10.35 -1.67
C MET A 58 3.66 -9.83 -1.21
N LEU A 59 4.73 -10.61 -1.42
CA LEU A 59 6.10 -10.17 -1.14
C LEU A 59 6.50 -8.98 -2.02
N PHE A 60 6.22 -9.06 -3.33
CA PHE A 60 6.40 -7.93 -4.25
C PHE A 60 5.60 -6.71 -3.77
N ASN A 61 4.35 -6.90 -3.40
CA ASN A 61 3.46 -5.83 -2.98
C ASN A 61 3.96 -5.13 -1.71
N SER A 62 4.47 -5.87 -0.73
CA SER A 62 5.09 -5.30 0.47
C SER A 62 6.32 -4.46 0.14
N VAL A 63 7.24 -4.98 -0.69
CA VAL A 63 8.44 -4.24 -1.12
C VAL A 63 8.07 -3.00 -1.93
N TRP A 64 7.17 -3.13 -2.90
CA TRP A 64 6.61 -2.02 -3.67
C TRP A 64 6.04 -0.94 -2.76
N THR A 65 5.24 -1.33 -1.78
CA THR A 65 4.62 -0.40 -0.83
C THR A 65 5.66 0.37 -0.02
N LEU A 66 6.74 -0.28 0.43
CA LEU A 66 7.83 0.40 1.12
C LEU A 66 8.52 1.42 0.23
N LEU A 67 8.73 1.12 -1.05
CA LEU A 67 9.29 2.07 -2.02
C LEU A 67 8.35 3.25 -2.28
N VAL A 68 7.05 3.00 -2.40
CA VAL A 68 6.04 4.06 -2.54
C VAL A 68 6.02 4.95 -1.31
N LEU A 69 6.03 4.39 -0.11
CA LEU A 69 6.07 5.15 1.13
C LEU A 69 7.37 5.95 1.25
N LEU A 70 8.51 5.39 0.83
CA LEU A 70 9.78 6.10 0.76
C LEU A 70 9.65 7.35 -0.13
N TYR A 71 9.06 7.21 -1.32
CA TYR A 71 8.81 8.34 -2.21
C TYR A 71 7.81 9.34 -1.61
N VAL A 72 6.61 8.91 -1.22
CA VAL A 72 5.53 9.83 -0.81
C VAL A 72 5.81 10.50 0.54
N ALA A 73 6.50 9.84 1.48
CA ALA A 73 6.79 10.40 2.79
C ALA A 73 8.08 11.24 2.82
N LEU A 74 9.15 10.85 2.12
CA LEU A 74 10.43 11.57 2.18
C LEU A 74 10.53 12.72 1.18
N THR A 75 9.94 12.59 -0.01
CA THR A 75 10.05 13.62 -1.06
C THR A 75 9.50 14.99 -0.63
N PRO A 76 8.34 15.12 0.05
CA PRO A 76 7.88 16.42 0.53
C PRO A 76 8.75 16.99 1.67
N LEU A 77 9.47 16.14 2.42
CA LEU A 77 10.35 16.58 3.52
C LEU A 77 11.71 17.10 3.04
N TYR A 78 12.29 16.45 2.02
CA TYR A 78 13.68 16.69 1.62
C TYR A 78 13.84 17.27 0.21
N MET A 79 12.87 17.06 -0.70
CA MET A 79 13.01 17.38 -2.12
C MET A 79 11.68 17.85 -2.73
N ALA A 80 11.19 18.99 -2.25
CA ALA A 80 9.93 19.60 -2.71
C ALA A 80 9.87 19.87 -4.23
N SER A 81 11.01 20.02 -4.90
CA SER A 81 11.10 20.22 -6.36
C SER A 81 10.77 18.97 -7.18
N LEU A 82 10.91 17.77 -6.61
CA LEU A 82 10.64 16.49 -7.29
C LEU A 82 9.23 15.94 -6.97
N HIS A 83 8.51 16.57 -6.04
CA HIS A 83 7.21 16.09 -5.57
C HIS A 83 6.09 16.47 -6.55
N HIS A 84 5.72 15.52 -7.41
CA HIS A 84 4.56 15.66 -8.28
C HIS A 84 3.32 15.14 -7.54
N LYS A 85 2.42 16.05 -7.14
CA LYS A 85 1.20 15.71 -6.41
C LYS A 85 0.39 14.63 -7.14
N LEU A 86 0.31 14.71 -8.47
CA LEU A 86 -0.38 13.73 -9.31
C LEU A 86 0.32 12.36 -9.32
N ALA A 87 1.66 12.33 -9.32
CA ALA A 87 2.41 11.07 -9.24
C ALA A 87 2.18 10.37 -7.89
N ALA A 88 2.22 11.12 -6.79
CA ALA A 88 1.93 10.58 -5.45
C ALA A 88 0.53 9.96 -5.38
N THR A 89 -0.49 10.65 -5.91
CA THR A 89 -1.87 10.14 -5.96
C THR A 89 -2.01 8.88 -6.82
N VAL A 90 -1.31 8.82 -7.96
CA VAL A 90 -1.32 7.63 -8.82
C VAL A 90 -0.65 6.44 -8.11
N LEU A 91 0.50 6.67 -7.46
CA LEU A 91 1.23 5.64 -6.72
C LEU A 91 0.42 5.09 -5.54
N THR A 92 -0.26 5.94 -4.77
CA THR A 92 -1.13 5.51 -3.67
C THR A 92 -2.33 4.72 -4.18
N THR A 93 -2.92 5.12 -5.30
CA THR A 93 -4.05 4.41 -5.94
C THR A 93 -3.64 3.03 -6.46
N ILE A 94 -2.51 2.91 -7.17
CA ILE A 94 -1.98 1.62 -7.64
C ILE A 94 -1.69 0.70 -6.46
N THR A 95 -1.11 1.24 -5.39
CA THR A 95 -0.82 0.49 -4.17
C THR A 95 -2.10 -0.05 -3.53
N ALA A 96 -3.18 0.74 -3.48
CA ALA A 96 -4.48 0.25 -3.04
C ALA A 96 -4.97 -0.93 -3.89
N ILE A 97 -4.91 -0.82 -5.22
CA ILE A 97 -5.34 -1.90 -6.13
C ILE A 97 -4.54 -3.18 -5.89
N PHE A 98 -3.22 -3.09 -5.69
CA PHE A 98 -2.38 -4.25 -5.42
C PHE A 98 -2.74 -4.91 -4.08
N TRP A 99 -2.93 -4.14 -3.00
CA TRP A 99 -3.37 -4.70 -1.72
C TRP A 99 -4.74 -5.36 -1.80
N PHE A 100 -5.68 -4.80 -2.57
CA PHE A 100 -6.98 -5.42 -2.81
C PHE A 100 -6.83 -6.77 -3.52
N ALA A 101 -6.16 -6.77 -4.67
CA ALA A 101 -5.98 -7.96 -5.50
C ALA A 101 -5.20 -9.06 -4.76
N GLY A 102 -4.13 -8.68 -4.07
CA GLY A 102 -3.30 -9.61 -3.30
C GLY A 102 -4.06 -10.25 -2.15
N SER A 103 -4.82 -9.46 -1.40
CA SER A 103 -5.59 -9.96 -0.25
C SER A 103 -6.66 -10.96 -0.68
N ILE A 104 -7.37 -10.69 -1.77
CA ILE A 104 -8.33 -11.65 -2.34
C ILE A 104 -7.62 -12.91 -2.84
N ALA A 105 -6.51 -12.76 -3.56
CA ALA A 105 -5.76 -13.89 -4.10
C ALA A 105 -5.22 -14.81 -3.00
N LEU A 106 -4.82 -14.25 -1.85
CA LEU A 106 -4.39 -15.00 -0.68
C LEU A 106 -5.60 -15.57 0.11
N ALA A 107 -6.74 -14.89 0.13
CA ALA A 107 -7.96 -15.33 0.80
C ALA A 107 -8.51 -16.63 0.21
N VAL A 108 -8.50 -16.76 -1.13
CA VAL A 108 -9.00 -17.96 -1.84
C VAL A 108 -8.29 -19.24 -1.39
N VAL A 109 -7.02 -19.13 -0.97
CA VAL A 109 -6.19 -20.27 -0.56
C VAL A 109 -6.00 -20.35 0.96
N SER A 110 -6.66 -19.47 1.72
CA SER A 110 -6.52 -19.42 3.16
C SER A 110 -7.20 -20.62 3.82
N GLY A 111 -6.41 -21.48 4.47
CA GLY A 111 -6.89 -22.56 5.33
C GLY A 111 -6.99 -22.19 6.81
N GLY A 112 -6.83 -20.89 7.16
CA GLY A 112 -6.74 -20.42 8.54
C GLY A 112 -5.31 -20.10 8.99
N GLY A 113 -5.15 -19.80 10.28
CA GLY A 113 -3.84 -19.53 10.90
C GLY A 113 -3.13 -18.29 10.36
N VAL A 114 -1.82 -18.39 10.17
CA VAL A 114 -0.94 -17.28 9.76
C VAL A 114 -1.35 -16.69 8.41
N VAL A 115 -1.84 -17.51 7.48
CA VAL A 115 -2.28 -17.05 6.14
C VAL A 115 -3.56 -16.22 6.25
N ALA A 116 -4.50 -16.59 7.12
CA ALA A 116 -5.71 -15.81 7.36
C ALA A 116 -5.39 -14.46 8.03
N ALA A 117 -4.41 -14.43 8.94
CA ALA A 117 -3.93 -13.18 9.51
C ALA A 117 -3.32 -12.26 8.43
N ALA A 118 -2.51 -12.82 7.54
CA ALA A 118 -1.92 -12.05 6.44
C ALA A 118 -2.99 -11.48 5.48
N VAL A 119 -4.05 -12.24 5.21
CA VAL A 119 -5.21 -11.73 4.44
C VAL A 119 -5.85 -10.52 5.14
N ALA A 120 -6.05 -10.58 6.46
CA ALA A 120 -6.67 -9.50 7.21
C ALA A 120 -5.80 -8.24 7.23
N PHE A 121 -4.50 -8.38 7.48
CA PHE A 121 -3.54 -7.26 7.44
C PHE A 121 -3.44 -6.65 6.04
N GLY A 122 -3.46 -7.48 4.98
CA GLY A 122 -3.56 -7.01 3.60
C GLY A 122 -4.80 -6.15 3.33
N PHE A 123 -5.97 -6.53 3.86
CA PHE A 123 -7.18 -5.72 3.75
C PHE A 123 -7.12 -4.42 4.54
N PHE A 124 -6.45 -4.40 5.70
CA PHE A 124 -6.21 -3.14 6.42
C PHE A 124 -5.32 -2.18 5.63
N LEU A 125 -4.26 -2.68 5.00
CA LEU A 125 -3.42 -1.88 4.10
C LEU A 125 -4.22 -1.35 2.92
N TRP A 126 -5.04 -2.19 2.28
CA TRP A 126 -5.95 -1.75 1.23
C TRP A 126 -6.85 -0.60 1.70
N ALA A 127 -7.47 -0.70 2.88
CA ALA A 127 -8.35 0.33 3.41
C ALA A 127 -7.61 1.66 3.66
N ILE A 128 -6.39 1.59 4.22
CA ILE A 128 -5.56 2.78 4.46
C ILE A 128 -5.20 3.45 3.12
N PHE A 129 -4.67 2.70 2.15
CA PHE A 129 -4.27 3.26 0.85
C PHE A 129 -5.46 3.79 0.05
N THR A 130 -6.61 3.13 0.13
CA THR A 130 -7.85 3.62 -0.49
C THR A 130 -8.31 4.92 0.15
N GLY A 131 -8.27 5.01 1.48
CA GLY A 131 -8.59 6.25 2.21
C GLY A 131 -7.66 7.40 1.83
N LEU A 132 -6.35 7.14 1.77
CA LEU A 132 -5.35 8.12 1.35
C LEU A 132 -5.56 8.58 -0.10
N ALA A 133 -5.75 7.65 -1.04
CA ALA A 133 -6.03 7.97 -2.43
C ALA A 133 -7.32 8.79 -2.60
N ALA A 134 -8.37 8.48 -1.82
CA ALA A 134 -9.62 9.24 -1.83
C ALA A 134 -9.42 10.67 -1.32
N LEU A 135 -8.67 10.85 -0.23
CA LEU A 135 -8.33 12.18 0.31
C LEU A 135 -7.53 13.01 -0.70
N ASP A 136 -6.50 12.42 -1.32
CA ASP A 136 -5.70 13.07 -2.36
C ASP A 136 -6.54 13.51 -3.56
N LEU A 137 -7.47 12.65 -4.01
CA LEU A 137 -8.38 12.95 -5.11
C LEU A 137 -9.32 14.11 -4.75
N LEU A 138 -9.87 14.11 -3.53
CA LEU A 138 -10.76 15.17 -3.04
C LEU A 138 -10.03 16.51 -2.93
N GLU A 139 -8.79 16.51 -2.46
CA GLU A 139 -7.95 17.72 -2.43
C GLU A 139 -7.67 18.26 -3.83
N THR A 140 -7.39 17.38 -4.79
CA THR A 140 -7.12 17.76 -6.18
C THR A 140 -8.35 18.42 -6.82
N ARG A 141 -9.56 17.93 -6.53
CA ARG A 141 -10.81 18.56 -7.00
C ARG A 141 -11.11 19.90 -6.32
N ARG A 142 -10.76 20.08 -5.04
CA ARG A 142 -10.96 21.34 -4.31
C ARG A 142 -10.03 22.47 -4.76
N GLY A 143 -8.86 22.15 -5.33
CA GLY A 143 -7.90 23.14 -5.85
C GLY A 143 -8.27 23.79 -7.19
N GLY A 144 -9.32 23.31 -7.89
CA GLY A 144 -9.73 23.81 -9.21
C GLY A 144 -10.58 25.08 -9.21
N GLY A 145 -10.83 25.70 -8.06
CA GLY A 145 -11.53 26.97 -7.96
C GLY A 145 -10.66 28.12 -8.46
N VAL A 146 -10.78 28.45 -9.75
CA VAL A 146 -10.20 29.66 -10.35
C VAL A 146 -10.62 30.87 -9.51
N LYS A 147 -9.67 31.45 -8.77
CA LYS A 147 -9.81 32.84 -8.30
C LYS A 147 -9.58 33.72 -9.51
N THR A 148 -10.64 34.08 -10.23
CA THR A 148 -10.60 35.24 -11.12
C THR A 148 -10.32 36.44 -10.22
N GLY A 149 -9.09 36.95 -10.27
CA GLY A 149 -8.74 38.22 -9.65
C GLY A 149 -9.62 39.34 -10.23
N PRO A 150 -9.86 40.44 -9.49
CA PRO A 150 -10.65 41.54 -10.00
C PRO A 150 -10.01 42.05 -11.30
N ALA A 151 -10.79 42.08 -12.38
CA ALA A 151 -10.39 42.78 -13.59
C ALA A 151 -10.15 44.25 -13.20
N ALA A 152 -8.89 44.66 -13.14
CA ALA A 152 -8.53 46.06 -12.97
C ALA A 152 -9.15 46.83 -14.14
N ASN A 153 -10.10 47.70 -13.84
CA ASN A 153 -10.70 48.61 -14.81
C ASN A 153 -9.65 49.66 -15.22
N PRO A 154 -9.19 49.69 -16.49
CA PRO A 154 -8.35 50.78 -16.96
C PRO A 154 -9.26 51.85 -17.56
N GLY A 155 -9.64 52.82 -16.74
CA GLY A 155 -10.17 54.12 -17.19
C GLY A 155 -11.56 54.44 -16.70
N VAL A 156 -11.64 55.33 -15.69
CA VAL A 156 -12.21 56.69 -15.78
C VAL A 156 -11.48 57.56 -14.76
#